data_AF-A0A497G892-F1
#
_entry.id   AF-A0A497G892-F1
#
_cell.length_a   1.000
_cell.length_b   1.000
_cell.length_c   1.000
_cell.angle_alpha   90.00
_cell.angle_beta   90.00
_cell.angle_gamma   90.00
#
_symmetry.space_group_name_H-M   'P 1'
#
loop_
_entity.id
_entity.type
_entity.pdbx_description
1 polymer ?
#
loop_
_entity_poly.entity_id
_entity_poly.type
_entity_poly.pdbx_seq_one_letter_code
_entity_poly.pdbx_strand_id
1 'polypeptide(L)'
;MLLISIASSVEMGKNGGGCTLAQQGEFKVGYNEVTLKGVEYKAKSPSGKNFREIFVGSYVVIPTKNPESVIKAEILDYKPNKRIKGKPKTGIFIVKISMKNGMAVVPMQYIFDSGVMRASAAIESPFAKEKSSLKIWFETDVKYSLCYTK
;
A
#
# COMPACT_ATOMS: atom_id res chain seq x y z
N MET A 1 -26.57 4.62 -26.57
CA MET A 1 -25.76 5.66 -25.89
C MET A 1 -26.07 5.56 -24.40
N LEU A 2 -25.22 4.86 -23.64
CA LEU A 2 -25.44 4.56 -22.23
C LEU A 2 -24.95 5.77 -21.41
N LEU A 3 -25.89 6.54 -20.84
CA LEU A 3 -25.60 7.66 -19.94
C LEU A 3 -25.19 7.10 -18.57
N ILE A 4 -23.89 7.10 -18.28
CA ILE A 4 -23.37 6.81 -16.94
C ILE A 4 -23.43 8.10 -16.14
N SER A 5 -24.43 8.22 -15.27
CA SER A 5 -24.54 9.32 -14.31
C SER A 5 -23.42 9.23 -13.28
N ILE A 6 -22.59 10.27 -13.23
CA ILE A 6 -21.54 10.45 -12.23
C ILE A 6 -22.22 11.01 -10.97
N ALA A 7 -22.53 10.15 -10.00
CA ALA A 7 -23.05 10.60 -8.72
C ALA A 7 -21.92 11.14 -7.84
N SER A 8 -22.05 12.41 -7.47
CA SER A 8 -21.12 13.23 -6.71
C SER A 8 -20.84 12.68 -5.30
N SER A 9 -19.58 12.39 -5.00
CA SER A 9 -19.10 11.89 -3.70
C SER A 9 -19.10 12.92 -2.54
N VAL A 10 -19.99 13.92 -2.53
CA VAL A 10 -19.85 15.11 -1.66
C VAL A 10 -20.75 15.09 -0.41
N GLU A 11 -21.77 14.22 -0.33
CA GLU A 11 -22.76 14.27 0.77
C GLU A 11 -22.55 13.29 1.93
N MET A 12 -21.44 12.55 1.96
CA MET A 12 -21.23 11.53 3.00
C MET A 12 -20.85 12.06 4.39
N GLY A 13 -20.66 13.37 4.54
CA GLY A 13 -20.18 13.99 5.77
C GLY A 13 -21.27 14.38 6.79
N LYS A 14 -22.55 14.43 6.39
CA LYS A 14 -23.64 14.94 7.25
C LYS A 14 -24.45 13.86 7.97
N ASN A 15 -24.63 12.68 7.36
CA ASN A 15 -25.59 11.66 7.84
C ASN A 15 -24.92 10.36 8.32
N GLY A 16 -23.69 10.42 8.82
CA GLY A 16 -23.04 9.26 9.47
C GLY A 16 -23.01 7.98 8.61
N GLY A 17 -22.47 8.05 7.39
CA GLY A 17 -22.32 6.90 6.48
C GLY A 17 -20.94 6.24 6.51
N GLY A 18 -20.81 5.08 5.84
CA GLY A 18 -19.54 4.38 5.62
C GLY A 18 -19.37 3.94 4.16
N CYS A 19 -18.14 3.69 3.72
CA CYS A 19 -17.87 3.05 2.43
C CYS A 19 -16.98 1.83 2.66
N THR A 20 -17.09 0.86 1.77
CA THR A 20 -16.09 -0.20 1.60
C THR A 20 -14.91 0.36 0.81
N LEU A 21 -13.70 0.02 1.23
CA LEU A 21 -12.48 0.27 0.48
C LEU A 21 -12.16 -0.97 -0.35
N ALA A 22 -11.75 -0.80 -1.60
CA ALA A 22 -11.32 -1.90 -2.45
C ALA A 22 -10.02 -1.56 -3.16
N GLN A 23 -9.03 -2.45 -3.08
CA GLN A 23 -7.84 -2.37 -3.91
C GLN A 23 -8.22 -2.62 -5.36
N GLN A 24 -7.70 -1.81 -6.27
CA GLN A 24 -7.91 -1.95 -7.70
C GLN A 24 -6.60 -1.80 -8.46
N GLY A 25 -6.57 -2.40 -9.65
CA GLY A 25 -5.41 -2.33 -10.52
C GLY A 25 -4.22 -3.12 -9.96
N GLU A 26 -3.06 -2.80 -10.51
CA GLU A 26 -1.80 -3.46 -10.18
C GLU A 26 -1.22 -2.91 -8.88
N PHE A 27 -0.68 -3.81 -8.05
CA PHE A 27 0.14 -3.43 -6.90
C PHE A 27 1.58 -3.27 -7.38
N LYS A 28 2.04 -2.03 -7.50
CA LYS A 28 3.37 -1.70 -8.00
C LYS A 28 4.37 -1.66 -6.86
N VAL A 29 5.56 -2.17 -7.10
CA VAL A 29 6.68 -2.12 -6.16
C VAL A 29 7.92 -1.63 -6.90
N GLY A 30 8.76 -0.86 -6.23
CA GLY A 30 9.97 -0.34 -6.83
C GLY A 30 11.04 0.05 -5.83
N TYR A 31 12.19 0.41 -6.41
CA TYR A 31 13.31 1.02 -5.70
C TYR A 31 13.75 2.27 -6.45
N ASN A 32 14.04 3.34 -5.71
CA ASN A 32 14.29 4.67 -6.26
C ASN A 32 13.20 5.04 -7.28
N GLU A 33 13.55 5.24 -8.55
CA GLU A 33 12.61 5.56 -9.63
C GLU A 33 12.27 4.34 -10.52
N VAL A 34 12.73 3.15 -10.15
CA VAL A 34 12.56 1.92 -10.92
C VAL A 34 11.39 1.10 -10.39
N THR A 35 10.41 0.84 -11.25
CA THR A 35 9.35 -0.14 -11.00
C THR A 35 9.83 -1.56 -11.30
N LEU A 36 9.63 -2.48 -10.37
CA LEU A 36 9.96 -3.89 -10.52
C LEU A 36 8.92 -4.60 -11.38
N LYS A 37 9.38 -5.57 -12.17
CA LYS A 37 8.53 -6.46 -12.99
C LYS A 37 8.48 -7.85 -12.37
N GLY A 38 7.40 -8.60 -12.66
CA GLY A 38 7.24 -9.98 -12.20
C GLY A 38 7.01 -10.10 -10.68
N VAL A 39 6.57 -9.00 -10.06
CA VAL A 39 6.23 -8.97 -8.64
C VAL A 39 4.87 -9.64 -8.44
N GLU A 40 4.78 -10.57 -7.50
CA GLU A 40 3.52 -11.20 -7.12
C GLU A 40 3.00 -10.54 -5.83
N TYR A 41 1.81 -9.94 -5.90
CA TYR A 41 1.12 -9.41 -4.73
C TYR A 41 -0.04 -10.31 -4.34
N LYS A 42 -0.10 -10.68 -3.06
CA LYS A 42 -1.23 -11.37 -2.45
C LYS A 42 -1.86 -10.50 -1.37
N ALA A 43 -3.04 -9.97 -1.67
CA ALA A 43 -3.84 -9.24 -0.70
C ALA A 43 -4.32 -10.17 0.42
N LYS A 44 -4.38 -9.66 1.65
CA LYS A 44 -5.13 -10.30 2.74
C LYS A 44 -6.62 -10.34 2.43
N SER A 45 -7.14 -9.20 1.99
CA SER A 45 -8.50 -9.04 1.49
C SER A 45 -8.49 -7.96 0.39
N PRO A 46 -9.11 -8.20 -0.77
CA PRO A 46 -9.18 -7.19 -1.82
C PRO A 46 -10.07 -6.00 -1.43
N SER A 47 -10.93 -6.14 -0.40
CA SER A 47 -11.79 -5.08 0.12
C SER A 47 -12.05 -5.17 1.63
N GLY A 48 -12.43 -4.05 2.25
CA GLY A 48 -12.63 -3.96 3.70
C GLY A 48 -13.10 -2.59 4.15
N LYS A 49 -13.48 -2.44 5.43
CA LYS A 49 -14.03 -1.19 5.97
C LYS A 49 -12.95 -0.12 6.21
N ASN A 50 -11.69 -0.52 6.27
CA ASN A 50 -10.56 0.35 6.56
C ASN A 50 -9.25 -0.21 5.95
N PHE A 51 -8.18 0.60 5.99
CA PHE A 51 -6.87 0.20 5.45
C PHE A 51 -6.24 -0.99 6.19
N ARG A 52 -6.52 -1.16 7.49
CA ARG A 52 -5.99 -2.31 8.25
C ARG A 52 -6.54 -3.62 7.69
N GLU A 53 -7.85 -3.68 7.42
CA GLU A 53 -8.51 -4.89 6.90
C GLU A 53 -8.02 -5.31 5.51
N ILE A 54 -7.61 -4.36 4.66
CA ILE A 54 -7.15 -4.67 3.29
C ILE A 54 -5.64 -4.89 3.19
N PHE A 55 -4.84 -4.23 4.04
CA PHE A 55 -3.38 -4.27 3.92
C PHE A 55 -2.68 -5.17 4.93
N VAL A 56 -3.14 -5.25 6.18
CA VAL A 56 -2.38 -5.99 7.21
C VAL A 56 -2.52 -7.49 6.98
N GLY A 57 -1.38 -8.17 6.83
CA GLY A 57 -1.27 -9.58 6.43
C GLY A 57 -1.13 -9.78 4.92
N SER A 58 -1.24 -8.73 4.11
CA SER A 58 -0.89 -8.80 2.68
C SER A 58 0.62 -8.96 2.52
N TYR A 59 1.04 -9.66 1.47
CA TYR A 59 2.46 -9.82 1.17
C TYR A 59 2.76 -9.73 -0.33
N VAL A 60 4.02 -9.40 -0.59
CA VAL A 60 4.62 -9.29 -1.91
C VAL A 60 5.77 -10.29 -2.00
N VAL A 61 5.86 -11.01 -3.11
CA VAL A 61 7.03 -11.82 -3.49
C VAL A 61 7.71 -11.14 -4.67
N ILE A 62 8.98 -10.79 -4.46
CA ILE A 62 9.83 -10.15 -5.46
C ILE A 62 10.87 -11.17 -5.92
N PRO A 63 10.87 -11.58 -7.20
CA PRO A 63 11.89 -12.47 -7.72
C PRO A 63 13.25 -11.76 -7.76
N THR A 64 14.32 -12.52 -7.51
CA THR A 64 15.69 -12.05 -7.74
C THR A 64 16.29 -12.76 -8.95
N LYS A 65 17.52 -12.37 -9.34
CA LYS A 65 18.25 -13.07 -10.40
C LYS A 65 18.51 -14.55 -10.08
N ASN A 66 18.53 -14.92 -8.80
CA ASN A 66 18.62 -16.31 -8.37
C ASN A 66 17.20 -16.82 -8.04
N PRO A 67 16.67 -17.81 -8.78
CA PRO A 67 15.33 -18.37 -8.55
C PRO A 67 15.12 -18.94 -7.14
N GLU A 68 16.19 -19.42 -6.50
CA GLU A 68 16.15 -19.97 -5.14
C GLU A 68 16.13 -18.90 -4.03
N SER A 69 16.29 -17.63 -4.40
CA SER A 69 16.32 -16.51 -3.48
C SER A 69 15.26 -15.49 -3.88
N VAL A 70 14.17 -15.43 -3.11
CA VAL A 70 13.13 -14.41 -3.28
C VAL A 70 13.13 -13.45 -2.10
N ILE A 71 12.65 -12.23 -2.34
CA ILE A 71 12.39 -11.26 -1.27
C ILE A 71 10.90 -11.30 -0.98
N LYS A 72 10.54 -11.57 0.27
CA LYS A 72 9.14 -11.49 0.73
C LYS A 72 8.95 -10.26 1.59
N ALA A 73 8.02 -9.39 1.23
CA ALA A 73 7.63 -8.23 2.03
C ALA A 73 6.20 -8.41 2.55
N GLU A 74 6.01 -8.40 3.87
CA GLU A 74 4.71 -8.60 4.52
C GLU A 74 4.33 -7.36 5.34
N ILE A 75 3.11 -6.85 5.16
CA ILE A 75 2.62 -5.72 5.94
C ILE A 75 2.12 -6.25 7.29
N LEU A 76 2.88 -6.03 8.35
CA LEU A 76 2.58 -6.53 9.69
C LEU A 76 1.59 -5.63 10.44
N ASP A 77 1.69 -4.32 10.25
CA ASP A 77 0.87 -3.35 10.98
C ASP A 77 0.70 -2.05 10.20
N TYR A 78 -0.28 -1.26 10.64
CA TYR A 78 -0.71 0.00 10.06
C TYR A 78 -1.00 1.01 11.18
N LYS A 79 -0.27 2.13 11.18
CA LYS A 79 -0.38 3.18 12.20
C LYS A 79 -0.74 4.51 11.53
N PRO A 80 -2.02 4.92 11.55
CA PRO A 80 -2.43 6.19 10.96
C PRO A 80 -1.99 7.38 11.81
N ASN A 81 -1.59 8.45 11.15
CA ASN A 81 -1.46 9.76 11.79
C ASN A 81 -2.85 10.36 12.06
N LYS A 82 -2.90 11.33 12.98
CA LYS A 82 -4.12 12.09 13.25
C LYS A 82 -4.65 12.72 11.97
N ARG A 83 -5.93 12.52 11.68
CA ARG A 83 -6.58 13.09 10.50
C ARG A 83 -6.61 14.61 10.56
N ILE A 84 -6.12 15.24 9.50
CA ILE A 84 -6.27 16.68 9.26
C ILE A 84 -7.29 16.86 8.14
N LYS A 85 -8.37 17.61 8.39
CA LYS A 85 -9.43 17.83 7.40
C LYS A 85 -8.86 18.53 6.16
N GLY A 86 -9.24 18.05 4.97
CA GLY A 86 -8.77 18.61 3.70
C GLY A 86 -7.34 18.24 3.31
N LYS A 87 -6.64 17.41 4.09
CA LYS A 87 -5.31 16.89 3.74
C LYS A 87 -5.35 15.39 3.45
N PRO A 88 -4.41 14.87 2.65
CA PRO A 88 -4.22 13.44 2.46
C PRO A 88 -4.06 12.70 3.80
N LYS A 89 -4.50 11.43 3.84
CA LYS A 89 -4.28 10.58 5.01
C LYS A 89 -2.82 10.12 4.99
N THR A 90 -2.14 10.21 6.12
CA THR A 90 -0.74 9.76 6.25
C THR A 90 -0.57 8.83 7.45
N GLY A 91 0.56 8.15 7.50
CA GLY A 91 0.90 7.27 8.61
C GLY A 91 2.08 6.37 8.26
N ILE A 92 2.16 5.24 8.93
CA ILE A 92 3.25 4.27 8.79
C ILE A 92 2.69 2.87 8.56
N PHE A 93 3.18 2.19 7.54
CA PHE A 93 3.10 0.73 7.45
C PHE A 93 4.35 0.12 8.08
N ILE A 94 4.16 -0.93 8.88
CA ILE A 94 5.28 -1.71 9.41
C ILE A 94 5.42 -2.93 8.50
N VAL A 95 6.50 -2.99 7.74
CA VAL A 95 6.72 -4.02 6.72
C VAL A 95 7.88 -4.91 7.12
N LYS A 96 7.65 -6.22 7.18
CA LYS A 96 8.70 -7.23 7.37
C LYS A 96 9.22 -7.66 6.02
N ILE A 97 10.50 -7.43 5.77
CA ILE A 97 11.22 -7.87 4.59
C ILE A 97 12.04 -9.09 4.98
N SER A 98 11.79 -10.23 4.32
CA SER A 98 12.45 -11.51 4.58
C SER A 98 13.16 -12.00 3.33
N MET A 99 14.37 -12.53 3.51
CA MET A 99 15.20 -13.16 2.49
C MET A 99 15.90 -14.38 3.06
N LYS A 100 16.56 -15.17 2.20
CA LYS A 100 17.29 -16.37 2.60
C LYS A 100 18.24 -16.14 3.79
N ASN A 101 18.91 -14.98 3.84
CA ASN A 101 19.96 -14.69 4.82
C ASN A 101 19.50 -13.81 6.00
N GLY A 102 18.21 -13.53 6.15
CA GLY A 102 17.72 -12.76 7.29
C GLY A 102 16.42 -12.00 7.03
N MET A 103 16.02 -11.23 8.04
CA MET A 103 14.82 -10.41 8.00
C MET A 103 15.06 -9.03 8.61
N ALA A 104 14.33 -8.04 8.11
CA ALA A 104 14.31 -6.67 8.62
C ALA A 104 12.88 -6.18 8.74
N VAL A 105 12.60 -5.38 9.78
CA VAL A 105 11.31 -4.71 9.95
C VAL A 105 11.51 -3.23 9.62
N VAL A 106 10.85 -2.77 8.56
CA VAL A 106 11.02 -1.43 7.99
C VAL A 106 9.72 -0.64 8.16
N PRO A 107 9.76 0.50 8.87
CA PRO A 107 8.65 1.44 8.87
C PRO A 107 8.61 2.21 7.55
N MET A 108 7.55 2.05 6.77
CA MET A 108 7.32 2.76 5.51
C MET A 108 6.29 3.86 5.72
N GLN A 109 6.68 5.12 5.49
CA GLN A 109 5.75 6.24 5.53
C GLN A 109 4.79 6.14 4.36
N TYR A 110 3.49 6.27 4.62
CA TYR A 110 2.48 6.27 3.57
C TYR A 110 1.77 7.61 3.43
N ILE A 111 1.30 7.85 2.22
CA ILE A 111 0.32 8.87 1.87
C ILE A 111 -0.79 8.20 1.06
N PHE A 112 -2.03 8.44 1.49
CA PHE A 112 -3.22 8.12 0.71
C PHE A 112 -3.88 9.42 0.28
N ASP A 113 -3.82 9.67 -1.02
CA ASP A 113 -4.34 10.86 -1.67
C ASP A 113 -5.13 10.46 -2.90
N SER A 114 -6.34 11.00 -3.03
CA SER A 114 -7.16 10.90 -4.23
C SER A 114 -7.33 9.47 -4.78
N GLY A 115 -7.43 8.48 -3.90
CA GLY A 115 -7.62 7.08 -4.27
C GLY A 115 -6.32 6.31 -4.53
N VAL A 116 -5.15 6.91 -4.33
CA VAL A 116 -3.85 6.23 -4.51
C VAL A 116 -3.17 6.08 -3.17
N MET A 117 -2.80 4.85 -2.80
CA MET A 117 -1.96 4.55 -1.64
C MET A 117 -0.51 4.44 -2.10
N ARG A 118 0.37 5.27 -1.55
CA ARG A 118 1.83 5.18 -1.76
C ARG A 118 2.51 5.01 -0.42
N ALA A 119 3.45 4.10 -0.32
CA ALA A 119 4.32 3.98 0.84
C ALA A 119 5.78 3.88 0.43
N SER A 120 6.68 4.48 1.20
CA SER A 120 8.11 4.39 0.94
C SER A 120 8.95 4.43 2.21
N ALA A 121 10.15 3.87 2.13
CA ALA A 121 11.18 3.99 3.15
C ALA A 121 12.54 4.14 2.48
N ALA A 122 13.39 5.01 3.04
CA ALA A 122 14.81 4.95 2.79
C ALA A 122 15.40 3.85 3.68
N ILE A 123 16.02 2.86 3.07
CA ILE A 123 16.79 1.83 3.77
C ILE A 123 18.26 1.98 3.38
N GLU A 124 19.16 1.79 4.34
CA GLU A 124 20.53 1.46 3.96
C GLU A 124 20.47 0.11 3.26
N SER A 125 20.91 0.04 2.00
CA SER A 125 20.78 -1.18 1.22
C SER A 125 21.46 -2.33 1.96
N PRO A 126 20.74 -3.40 2.34
CA PRO A 126 21.40 -4.59 2.88
C PRO A 126 22.12 -5.39 1.77
N PHE A 127 22.10 -4.91 0.52
CA PHE A 127 22.62 -5.59 -0.68
C PHE A 127 23.76 -4.85 -1.38
N ALA A 128 24.01 -3.59 -1.04
CA ALA A 128 25.09 -2.82 -1.66
C ALA A 128 26.37 -2.98 -0.83
N LYS A 129 27.48 -3.27 -1.51
CA LYS A 129 28.83 -3.26 -0.90
C LYS A 129 29.24 -1.87 -0.39
N GLU A 130 28.47 -0.84 -0.73
CA GLU A 130 28.70 0.56 -0.40
C GLU A 130 27.41 1.15 0.18
N LYS A 131 27.52 1.94 1.26
CA LYS A 131 26.40 2.59 1.97
C LYS A 131 25.72 3.62 1.07
N SER A 132 24.88 3.14 0.16
CA SER A 132 23.97 3.96 -0.64
C SER A 132 22.56 3.82 -0.08
N SER A 133 21.91 4.95 0.17
CA SER A 133 20.52 4.98 0.60
C SER A 133 19.63 4.55 -0.56
N LEU A 134 18.85 3.49 -0.37
CA LEU A 134 17.92 2.98 -1.36
C LEU A 134 16.49 3.27 -0.90
N LYS A 135 15.69 3.91 -1.74
CA LYS A 135 14.29 4.21 -1.44
C LYS A 135 13.40 3.08 -1.96
N ILE A 136 12.95 2.18 -1.10
CA ILE A 136 11.92 1.20 -1.48
C ILE A 136 10.54 1.85 -1.44
N TRP A 137 9.64 1.44 -2.33
CA TRP A 137 8.28 1.94 -2.36
C TRP A 137 7.28 0.93 -2.90
N PHE A 138 6.01 1.12 -2.54
CA PHE A 138 4.88 0.48 -3.21
C PHE A 138 3.76 1.49 -3.50
N GLU A 139 2.97 1.21 -4.53
CA GLU A 139 1.83 2.01 -4.96
C GLU A 139 0.67 1.09 -5.36
N THR A 140 -0.56 1.45 -4.99
CA THR A 140 -1.77 0.77 -5.44
C THR A 140 -2.98 1.70 -5.38
N ASP A 141 -3.94 1.50 -6.28
CA ASP A 141 -5.20 2.23 -6.25
C ASP A 141 -6.16 1.62 -5.22
N VAL A 142 -6.86 2.47 -4.49
CA VAL A 142 -7.90 2.10 -3.53
C VAL A 142 -9.12 2.97 -3.77
N LYS A 143 -10.23 2.35 -4.18
CA LYS A 143 -11.50 3.05 -4.38
C LYS A 143 -12.41 2.92 -3.17
N TYR A 144 -13.22 3.96 -2.96
CA TYR A 144 -14.41 3.87 -2.13
C TYR A 144 -15.52 3.25 -2.98
N SER A 145 -16.07 2.12 -2.53
CA SER A 145 -17.19 1.43 -3.14
C SER A 145 -18.28 1.20 -2.09
N LEU A 146 -19.51 0.95 -2.57
CA LEU A 146 -20.65 0.59 -1.70
C LEU A 146 -20.83 1.53 -0.51
N CYS A 147 -20.84 2.83 -0.82
CA CYS A 147 -21.05 3.87 0.16
C CYS A 147 -22.52 3.88 0.59
N TYR A 148 -22.76 3.82 1.89
CA TYR A 148 -24.10 3.85 2.48
C TYR A 148 -24.16 4.96 3.53
N THR A 149 -25.34 5.54 3.69
CA THR A 149 -25.69 6.40 4.82
C THR A 149 -26.32 5.53 5.91
N LYS A 150 -26.09 5.86 7.18
CA LYS A 150 -26.89 5.26 8.26
C LYS A 150 -28.25 5.94 8.34
#